data_AF-A0A2N1FC93-F1
#
_entry.id   AF-A0A2N1FC93-F1
#
_cell.length_a   1.000
_cell.length_b   1.000
_cell.length_c   1.000
_cell.angle_alpha   90.00
_cell.angle_beta   90.00
_cell.angle_gamma   90.00
#
_symmetry.space_group_name_H-M   'P 1'
#
loop_
_entity.id
_entity.type
_entity.pdbx_description
1 polymer ?
#
loop_
_entity_poly.entity_id
_entity_poly.type
_entity_poly.pdbx_seq_one_letter_code
_entity_poly.pdbx_strand_id
1 'polypeptide(L)'
;MKKIVAILLVALSIMAFTTTNEAKYKCMIQMKNYTGEGAYITVSLLNQKGEYEKTLYVQGDDEEWYSDITEWWQFQGKTRTNIDAITGATISGGNRAITVIQIPTDKLNKGYKIRFESAVEDQEYYKDDIEFELTSENVKSKIEGKGFIRYIRMIPQ
;
A
#
# COMPACT_ATOMS: atom_id res chain seq x y z
N MET A 1 -3.42 45.80 20.87
CA MET A 1 -2.66 44.57 21.17
C MET A 1 -3.55 43.42 21.68
N LYS A 2 -4.32 43.58 22.76
CA LYS A 2 -5.20 42.52 23.32
C LYS A 2 -6.22 41.92 22.33
N LYS A 3 -6.80 42.72 21.42
CA LYS A 3 -7.75 42.26 20.39
C LYS A 3 -7.10 41.43 19.26
N ILE A 4 -5.81 41.66 18.95
CA ILE A 4 -5.07 40.93 17.91
C ILE A 4 -4.68 39.54 18.42
N VAL A 5 -4.32 39.43 19.70
CA VAL A 5 -4.02 38.15 20.37
C VAL A 5 -5.27 37.26 20.42
N ALA A 6 -6.45 37.83 20.65
CA ALA A 6 -7.71 37.08 20.68
C ALA A 6 -8.10 36.51 19.29
N ILE A 7 -7.81 37.24 18.20
CA ILE A 7 -8.07 36.77 16.82
C ILE A 7 -7.09 35.66 16.43
N LEU A 8 -5.82 35.75 16.85
CA LEU A 8 -4.82 34.71 16.59
C LEU A 8 -5.14 33.39 17.33
N LEU A 9 -5.67 33.46 18.55
CA LEU A 9 -6.08 32.29 19.35
C LEU A 9 -7.32 31.59 18.77
N VAL A 10 -8.26 32.35 18.18
CA VAL A 10 -9.43 31.77 17.48
C VAL A 10 -9.00 31.13 16.16
N ALA A 11 -8.08 31.74 15.41
CA ALA A 11 -7.56 31.19 14.16
C ALA A 11 -6.78 29.87 14.37
N LEU A 12 -6.07 29.71 15.49
CA LEU A 12 -5.35 28.47 15.82
C LEU A 12 -6.28 27.30 16.15
N SER A 13 -7.50 27.57 16.62
CA SER A 13 -8.49 26.52 16.96
C SER A 13 -9.13 25.84 15.74
N ILE A 14 -8.94 26.38 14.53
CA ILE A 14 -9.51 25.86 13.28
C ILE A 14 -8.51 24.95 12.54
N MET A 15 -7.34 24.65 13.12
CA MET A 15 -6.55 23.48 12.69
C MET A 15 -7.21 22.20 13.20
N ALA A 16 -8.44 21.99 12.71
CA ALA A 16 -9.28 20.86 12.98
C ALA A 16 -8.56 19.60 12.49
N PHE A 17 -8.58 18.58 13.33
CA PHE A 17 -8.21 17.22 12.98
C PHE A 17 -8.94 16.81 11.69
N THR A 18 -8.22 16.72 10.58
CA THR A 18 -8.74 16.09 9.37
C THR A 18 -8.78 14.59 9.64
N THR A 19 -9.93 14.08 10.04
CA THR A 19 -10.17 12.63 10.03
C THR A 19 -10.23 12.21 8.57
N THR A 20 -9.13 11.71 8.03
CA THR A 20 -9.14 11.06 6.72
C THR A 20 -9.94 9.77 6.86
N ASN A 21 -11.15 9.77 6.29
CA ASN A 21 -11.97 8.57 6.26
C ASN A 21 -11.29 7.53 5.36
N GLU A 22 -11.02 6.35 5.91
CA GLU A 22 -10.47 5.22 5.15
C GLU A 22 -11.57 4.21 4.84
N ALA A 23 -11.61 3.73 3.60
CA ALA A 23 -12.46 2.62 3.19
C ALA A 23 -11.65 1.32 3.26
N LYS A 24 -12.27 0.29 3.83
CA LYS A 24 -11.68 -1.06 3.93
C LYS A 24 -11.99 -1.85 2.67
N TYR A 25 -10.97 -2.52 2.14
CA TYR A 25 -11.09 -3.43 1.01
C TYR A 25 -10.47 -4.76 1.37
N LYS A 26 -11.21 -5.85 1.17
CA LYS A 26 -10.58 -7.18 1.09
C LYS A 26 -9.82 -7.27 -0.22
N CYS A 27 -8.51 -7.47 -0.15
CA CYS A 27 -7.64 -7.70 -1.28
C CYS A 27 -7.25 -9.17 -1.31
N MET A 28 -7.73 -9.90 -2.32
CA MET A 28 -7.22 -11.23 -2.64
C MET A 28 -5.99 -11.08 -3.53
N ILE A 29 -4.89 -11.69 -3.14
CA ILE A 29 -3.66 -11.79 -3.94
C ILE A 29 -3.49 -13.26 -4.32
N GLN A 30 -3.49 -13.56 -5.63
CA GLN A 30 -3.23 -14.90 -6.15
C GLN A 30 -1.84 -14.95 -6.77
N MET A 31 -0.99 -15.87 -6.31
CA MET A 31 0.37 -16.04 -6.83
C MET A 31 0.40 -16.90 -8.09
N LYS A 32 1.39 -16.66 -8.95
CA LYS A 32 1.82 -17.60 -10.00
C LYS A 32 2.46 -18.82 -9.34
N ASN A 33 2.52 -19.93 -10.07
CA ASN A 33 3.28 -21.09 -9.62
C ASN A 33 4.77 -20.77 -9.77
N TYR A 34 5.53 -20.96 -8.71
CA TYR A 34 6.98 -20.89 -8.67
C TYR A 34 7.47 -21.79 -7.51
N THR A 35 8.76 -22.06 -7.48
CA THR A 35 9.42 -22.83 -6.42
C THR A 35 10.29 -21.91 -5.57
N GLY A 36 10.49 -22.24 -4.29
CA GLY A 36 11.28 -21.41 -3.36
C GLY A 36 10.43 -20.94 -2.18
N GLU A 37 10.96 -19.97 -1.45
CA GLU A 37 10.31 -19.39 -0.26
C GLU A 37 9.07 -18.55 -0.60
N GLY A 38 8.34 -18.14 0.43
CA GLY A 38 7.17 -17.28 0.25
C GLY A 38 7.54 -15.89 -0.27
N ALA A 39 6.74 -15.34 -1.17
CA ALA A 39 6.97 -13.99 -1.69
C ALA A 39 6.67 -12.92 -0.62
N TYR A 40 7.58 -11.95 -0.54
CA TYR A 40 7.35 -10.66 0.07
C TYR A 40 6.56 -9.79 -0.89
N ILE A 41 5.54 -9.09 -0.39
CA ILE A 41 4.69 -8.22 -1.21
C ILE A 41 4.38 -6.95 -0.43
N THR A 42 4.62 -5.78 -1.02
CA THR A 42 4.21 -4.51 -0.41
C THR A 42 3.11 -3.88 -1.23
N VAL A 43 2.16 -3.25 -0.55
CA VAL A 43 1.06 -2.51 -1.17
C VAL A 43 1.23 -1.05 -0.80
N SER A 44 1.46 -0.20 -1.80
CA SER A 44 1.76 1.21 -1.61
C SER A 44 0.75 2.12 -2.33
N LEU A 45 0.42 3.23 -1.69
CA LEU A 45 -0.29 4.36 -2.29
C LEU A 45 0.74 5.33 -2.88
N LEU A 46 0.58 5.65 -4.16
CA LEU A 46 1.38 6.65 -4.86
C LEU A 46 0.55 7.88 -5.19
N ASN A 47 1.16 9.05 -5.09
CA ASN A 47 0.54 10.32 -5.45
C ASN A 47 0.46 10.52 -6.99
N GLN A 48 -0.09 11.65 -7.41
CA GLN A 48 -0.26 12.03 -8.83
C GLN A 48 1.05 12.09 -9.63
N LYS A 49 2.19 12.23 -8.96
CA LYS A 49 3.52 12.27 -9.57
C LYS A 49 4.18 10.88 -9.59
N GLY A 50 3.51 9.85 -9.08
CA GLY A 50 4.06 8.50 -8.94
C GLY A 50 5.02 8.34 -7.75
N GLU A 51 5.05 9.31 -6.83
CA GLU A 51 5.88 9.24 -5.62
C GLU A 51 5.15 8.47 -4.52
N TYR A 52 5.89 7.71 -3.71
CA TYR A 52 5.34 6.99 -2.57
C TYR A 52 4.76 7.96 -1.52
N GLU A 53 3.53 7.71 -1.11
CA GLU A 53 2.85 8.48 -0.08
C GLU A 53 2.60 7.66 1.19
N LYS A 54 2.17 6.40 1.06
CA LYS A 54 1.83 5.56 2.21
C LYS A 54 1.98 4.08 1.90
N THR A 55 2.50 3.31 2.86
CA THR A 55 2.41 1.84 2.84
C THR A 55 1.05 1.42 3.40
N LEU A 56 0.31 0.64 2.62
CA LEU A 56 -1.04 0.18 2.93
C LEU A 56 -1.04 -1.22 3.55
N TYR A 57 -0.11 -2.07 3.13
CA TYR A 57 0.05 -3.44 3.65
C TYR A 57 1.39 -4.05 3.27
N VAL A 58 1.87 -5.01 4.06
CA VAL A 58 3.07 -5.82 3.78
C VAL A 58 2.75 -7.30 4.00
N GLN A 59 3.09 -8.15 3.05
CA GLN A 59 3.19 -9.60 3.23
C GLN A 59 4.67 -9.95 3.40
N GLY A 60 4.98 -10.65 4.48
CA GLY A 60 6.31 -10.87 5.00
C GLY A 60 6.54 -10.10 6.30
N ASP A 61 6.81 -10.85 7.37
CA ASP A 61 6.93 -10.36 8.74
C ASP A 61 8.37 -10.38 9.28
N ASP A 62 9.32 -10.87 8.50
CA ASP A 62 10.73 -10.83 8.83
C ASP A 62 11.41 -9.62 8.14
N GLU A 63 11.95 -8.73 8.96
CA GLU A 63 12.57 -7.48 8.51
C GLU A 63 13.86 -7.71 7.71
N GLU A 64 14.50 -8.87 7.86
CA GLU A 64 15.75 -9.22 7.15
C GLU A 64 15.57 -9.14 5.62
N TRP A 65 14.38 -9.43 5.14
CA TRP A 65 14.06 -9.51 3.71
C TRP A 65 13.41 -8.24 3.15
N TYR A 66 13.22 -7.21 3.97
CA TYR A 66 12.58 -5.97 3.52
C TYR A 66 13.39 -5.22 2.46
N SER A 67 14.73 -5.37 2.46
CA SER A 67 15.58 -4.77 1.43
C SER A 67 15.39 -5.33 0.03
N ASP A 68 14.82 -6.54 -0.08
CA ASP A 68 14.59 -7.19 -1.37
C ASP A 68 13.47 -6.49 -2.15
N ILE A 69 12.54 -5.85 -1.43
CA ILE A 69 11.58 -4.92 -2.00
C ILE A 69 12.23 -3.53 -2.11
N THR A 70 13.18 -3.41 -3.04
CA THR A 70 14.19 -2.34 -3.05
C THR A 70 13.61 -0.92 -3.04
N GLU A 71 12.57 -0.63 -3.83
CA GLU A 71 12.06 0.75 -3.96
C GLU A 71 11.19 1.14 -2.77
N TRP A 72 10.30 0.25 -2.34
CA TRP A 72 9.59 0.42 -1.08
C TRP A 72 10.55 0.56 0.10
N TRP A 73 11.64 -0.21 0.18
CA TRP A 73 12.61 -0.11 1.28
C TRP A 73 13.27 1.27 1.35
N GLN A 74 13.63 1.85 0.20
CA GLN A 74 14.15 3.23 0.14
C GLN A 74 13.14 4.27 0.65
N PHE A 75 11.84 4.04 0.43
CA PHE A 75 10.77 4.88 0.97
C PHE A 75 10.58 4.65 2.48
N GLN A 76 10.45 3.38 2.88
CA GLN A 76 10.18 2.96 4.25
C GLN A 76 11.32 3.35 5.20
N GLY A 77 12.58 3.23 4.77
CA GLY A 77 13.74 3.67 5.56
C GLY A 77 13.77 5.18 5.84
N LYS A 78 13.11 6.00 4.98
CA LYS A 78 12.99 7.46 5.16
C LYS A 78 11.80 7.84 6.02
N THR A 79 10.66 7.20 5.84
CA THR A 79 9.42 7.53 6.56
C THR A 79 9.32 6.86 7.94
N ARG A 80 9.94 5.69 8.11
CA ARG A 80 9.94 4.87 9.33
C ARG A 80 8.54 4.63 9.87
N THR A 81 7.60 4.35 8.96
CA THR A 81 6.20 4.06 9.32
C THR A 81 6.16 2.78 10.13
N ASN A 82 5.46 2.74 11.28
CA ASN A 82 5.23 1.47 11.97
C ASN A 82 4.30 0.61 11.09
N ILE A 83 4.80 -0.55 10.66
CA ILE A 83 4.07 -1.49 9.80
C ILE A 83 3.54 -2.72 10.52
N ASP A 84 3.83 -2.92 11.81
CA ASP A 84 3.45 -4.10 12.59
C ASP A 84 1.94 -4.39 12.52
N ALA A 85 1.12 -3.33 12.46
CA ALA A 85 -0.35 -3.42 12.38
C ALA A 85 -0.89 -3.73 10.97
N ILE A 86 -0.04 -3.71 9.95
CA ILE A 86 -0.38 -3.91 8.53
C ILE A 86 0.50 -4.97 7.85
N THR A 87 1.14 -5.83 8.65
CA THR A 87 1.99 -6.92 8.17
C THR A 87 1.28 -8.28 8.30
N GLY A 88 1.56 -9.19 7.38
CA GLY A 88 1.08 -10.58 7.36
C GLY A 88 2.15 -11.55 6.87
N ALA A 89 1.83 -12.84 6.78
CA ALA A 89 2.78 -13.87 6.33
C ALA A 89 3.07 -13.79 4.82
N THR A 90 4.26 -14.26 4.43
CA THR A 90 4.63 -14.42 3.00
C THR A 90 3.68 -15.37 2.27
N ILE A 91 3.61 -15.28 0.93
CA ILE A 91 2.71 -16.12 0.12
C ILE A 91 3.52 -17.02 -0.82
N SER A 92 3.50 -18.33 -0.58
CA SER A 92 4.18 -19.32 -1.45
C SER A 92 3.59 -19.38 -2.86
N GLY A 93 4.37 -19.90 -3.81
CA GLY A 93 3.95 -20.11 -5.19
C GLY A 93 2.64 -20.88 -5.32
N GLY A 94 1.75 -20.39 -6.20
CA GLY A 94 0.43 -20.97 -6.47
C GLY A 94 -0.63 -20.72 -5.38
N ASN A 95 -0.24 -20.31 -4.17
CA ASN A 95 -1.17 -19.99 -3.10
C ASN A 95 -1.83 -18.62 -3.27
N ARG A 96 -2.78 -18.32 -2.38
CA ARG A 96 -3.45 -17.03 -2.29
C ARG A 96 -3.56 -16.58 -0.84
N ALA A 97 -3.59 -15.27 -0.65
CA ALA A 97 -3.94 -14.65 0.63
C ALA A 97 -5.09 -13.67 0.44
N ILE A 98 -5.83 -13.40 1.53
CA ILE A 98 -6.81 -12.33 1.60
C ILE A 98 -6.38 -11.41 2.73
N THR A 99 -6.11 -10.16 2.41
CA THR A 99 -5.72 -9.13 3.36
C THR A 99 -6.75 -8.01 3.36
N VAL A 100 -6.79 -7.21 4.43
CA VAL A 100 -7.63 -6.00 4.46
C VAL A 100 -6.73 -4.80 4.31
N ILE A 101 -6.94 -4.04 3.23
CA ILE A 101 -6.22 -2.79 3.00
C ILE A 101 -7.14 -1.61 3.24
N GLN A 102 -6.61 -0.58 3.90
CA GLN A 102 -7.34 0.63 4.24
C GLN A 102 -6.88 1.76 3.30
N ILE A 103 -7.79 2.23 2.46
CA ILE A 103 -7.49 3.24 1.45
C ILE A 103 -8.16 4.56 1.84
N PRO A 104 -7.42 5.68 1.91
CA PRO A 104 -8.02 6.98 2.18
C PRO A 104 -8.99 7.39 1.06
N THR A 105 -10.24 7.66 1.43
CA THR A 105 -11.34 7.90 0.49
C THR A 105 -11.19 9.21 -0.29
N ASP A 106 -10.46 10.18 0.27
CA ASP A 106 -10.16 11.47 -0.35
C ASP A 106 -9.18 11.37 -1.53
N LYS A 107 -8.54 10.20 -1.72
CA LYS A 107 -7.58 9.93 -2.80
C LYS A 107 -8.21 9.25 -4.00
N LEU A 108 -9.41 8.70 -3.85
CA LEU A 108 -10.14 8.00 -4.90
C LEU A 108 -10.51 8.95 -6.04
N ASN A 109 -10.25 8.55 -7.28
CA ASN A 109 -10.46 9.36 -8.50
C ASN A 109 -9.68 10.68 -8.52
N LYS A 110 -8.54 10.76 -7.83
CA LYS A 110 -7.67 11.95 -7.80
C LYS A 110 -6.33 11.75 -8.52
N GLY A 111 -6.20 10.74 -9.39
CA GLY A 111 -4.94 10.42 -10.10
C GLY A 111 -3.88 9.79 -9.20
N TYR A 112 -4.28 9.25 -8.04
CA TYR A 112 -3.43 8.42 -7.20
C TYR A 112 -3.37 7.02 -7.78
N LYS A 113 -2.35 6.26 -7.40
CA LYS A 113 -2.18 4.86 -7.82
C LYS A 113 -2.00 3.93 -6.64
N ILE A 114 -2.34 2.67 -6.85
CA ILE A 114 -1.92 1.57 -5.98
C ILE A 114 -0.85 0.79 -6.72
N ARG A 115 0.27 0.50 -6.03
CA ARG A 115 1.35 -0.35 -6.52
C ARG A 115 1.54 -1.54 -5.60
N PHE A 116 1.70 -2.72 -6.21
CA PHE A 116 2.16 -3.93 -5.58
C PHE A 116 3.58 -4.22 -6.08
N GLU A 117 4.51 -4.30 -5.15
CA GLU A 117 5.86 -4.80 -5.39
C GLU A 117 5.95 -6.24 -4.90
N SER A 118 6.73 -7.08 -5.57
CA SER A 118 6.95 -8.47 -5.13
C SER A 118 8.41 -8.89 -5.27
N ALA A 119 8.88 -9.71 -4.33
CA ALA A 119 10.17 -10.38 -4.39
C ALA A 119 10.05 -11.75 -3.72
N VAL A 120 10.85 -12.70 -4.17
CA VAL A 120 11.06 -13.99 -3.51
C VAL A 120 12.55 -14.06 -3.18
N GLU A 121 12.88 -14.57 -1.99
CA GLU A 121 14.27 -14.76 -1.55
C GLU A 121 15.08 -15.49 -2.64
N ASP A 122 16.28 -14.98 -2.90
CA ASP A 122 17.22 -15.46 -3.92
C ASP A 122 16.66 -15.50 -5.37
N GLN A 123 15.59 -14.76 -5.65
CA GLN A 123 14.96 -14.68 -6.98
C GLN A 123 14.77 -13.23 -7.43
N GLU A 124 13.89 -13.01 -8.42
CA GLU A 124 13.63 -11.71 -8.99
C GLU A 124 12.93 -10.75 -8.02
N TYR A 125 12.99 -9.46 -8.35
CA TYR A 125 12.19 -8.42 -7.74
C TYR A 125 11.41 -7.70 -8.85
N TYR A 126 10.12 -7.46 -8.61
CA TYR A 126 9.22 -6.78 -9.53
C TYR A 126 8.65 -5.51 -8.87
N LYS A 127 9.23 -4.36 -9.25
CA LYS A 127 8.81 -3.04 -8.78
C LYS A 127 7.34 -2.73 -9.06
N ASP A 128 6.86 -3.06 -10.24
CA ASP A 128 5.50 -2.75 -10.68
C ASP A 128 4.78 -4.04 -11.09
N ASP A 129 4.88 -5.08 -10.25
CA ASP A 129 4.17 -6.35 -10.46
C ASP A 129 2.70 -6.05 -10.76
N ILE A 130 2.07 -5.19 -9.95
CA ILE A 130 0.80 -4.55 -10.29
C ILE A 130 0.90 -3.05 -10.01
N GLU A 131 0.44 -2.22 -10.95
CA GLU A 131 0.20 -0.80 -10.72
C GLU A 131 -1.07 -0.37 -11.47
N PHE A 132 -1.97 0.35 -10.79
CA PHE A 132 -3.18 0.87 -11.41
C PHE A 132 -3.66 2.17 -10.78
N GLU A 133 -4.39 2.97 -11.57
CA GLU A 133 -5.05 4.19 -11.12
C GLU A 133 -6.13 3.88 -10.07
N LEU A 134 -6.09 4.56 -8.94
CA LEU A 134 -7.05 4.44 -7.84
C LEU A 134 -8.35 5.15 -8.20
N THR A 135 -9.19 4.46 -8.98
CA THR A 135 -10.53 4.91 -9.38
C THR A 135 -11.61 3.98 -8.82
N SER A 136 -12.85 4.49 -8.74
CA SER A 136 -14.00 3.70 -8.29
C SER A 136 -14.27 2.45 -9.14
N GLU A 137 -13.84 2.48 -10.41
CA GLU A 137 -13.95 1.38 -11.36
C GLU A 137 -12.80 0.38 -11.15
N ASN A 138 -11.55 0.83 -11.24
CA ASN A 138 -10.38 -0.05 -11.19
C ASN A 138 -10.24 -0.76 -9.84
N VAL A 139 -10.60 -0.10 -8.73
CA VAL A 139 -10.50 -0.69 -7.38
C VAL A 139 -11.44 -1.89 -7.18
N LYS A 140 -12.36 -2.16 -8.11
CA LYS A 140 -13.26 -3.34 -8.09
C LYS A 140 -12.90 -4.38 -9.15
N SER A 141 -11.92 -4.07 -10.00
CA SER A 141 -11.54 -4.90 -11.13
C SER A 141 -10.59 -6.04 -10.73
N LYS A 142 -10.54 -7.07 -11.57
CA LYS A 142 -9.45 -8.05 -11.54
C LYS A 142 -8.28 -7.45 -12.30
N ILE A 143 -7.10 -7.40 -11.69
CA ILE A 143 -5.90 -6.81 -12.29
C ILE A 143 -4.82 -7.87 -12.32
N GLU A 144 -4.32 -8.18 -13.52
CA GLU A 144 -3.26 -9.19 -13.72
C GLU A 144 -1.89 -8.62 -13.34
N GLY A 145 -1.04 -9.46 -12.76
CA GLY A 145 0.33 -9.12 -12.38
C GLY A 145 1.37 -9.50 -13.43
N LYS A 146 2.47 -8.76 -13.43
CA LYS A 146 3.61 -8.92 -14.35
C LYS A 146 4.66 -9.87 -13.79
N GLY A 147 4.81 -9.93 -12.47
CA GLY A 147 5.82 -10.67 -11.71
C GLY A 147 5.28 -11.93 -11.04
N PHE A 148 5.57 -12.15 -9.76
CA PHE A 148 5.10 -13.32 -9.00
C PHE A 148 3.60 -13.31 -8.74
N ILE A 149 2.96 -12.14 -8.73
CA ILE A 149 1.52 -12.04 -8.59
C ILE A 149 0.87 -12.44 -9.93
N ARG A 150 -0.07 -13.39 -9.88
CA ARG A 150 -0.89 -13.72 -11.04
C ARG A 150 -1.96 -12.66 -11.25
N TYR A 151 -2.74 -12.37 -10.21
CA TYR A 151 -3.70 -11.28 -10.22
C TYR A 151 -4.11 -10.89 -8.80
N ILE A 152 -4.71 -9.70 -8.68
CA ILE A 152 -5.43 -9.27 -7.49
C ILE A 152 -6.91 -9.06 -7.78
N ARG A 153 -7.73 -9.16 -6.72
CA ARG A 153 -9.14 -8.74 -6.72
C ARG A 153 -9.45 -8.02 -5.42
N MET A 154 -10.12 -6.89 -5.54
CA MET A 154 -10.50 -6.07 -4.40
C MET A 154 -12.02 -5.99 -4.26
N ILE A 155 -12.50 -6.11 -3.03
CA ILE A 155 -13.93 -6.05 -2.70
C ILE A 155 -14.10 -5.07 -1.53
N PRO A 156 -14.94 -4.03 -1.66
CA PRO A 156 -15.29 -3.15 -0.54
C PRO A 156 -15.85 -3.95 0.63
N GLN A 157 -15.49 -3.59 1.87
CA GLN A 157 -16.07 -4.15 3.09
C GLN A 157 -17.27 -3.36 3.59
#